data_AF-A0A0B7IEA8-F1
#
_entry.id   AF-A0A0B7IEA8-F1
#
_cell.length_a   1.000
_cell.length_b   1.000
_cell.length_c   1.000
_cell.angle_alpha   90.00
_cell.angle_beta   90.00
_cell.angle_gamma   90.00
#
_symmetry.space_group_name_H-M   'P 1'
#
loop_
_entity.id
_entity.type
_entity.pdbx_description
1 polymer ?
#
loop_
_entity_poly.entity_id
_entity_poly.type
_entity_poly.pdbx_seq_one_letter_code
_entity_poly.pdbx_strand_id
1 'polypeptide(L)'
;MKKILFLASIWLMIIGCSGSKIEDDPEGIIISNGKIVDMGNPASDGCGWLIEINGIYFAMDGFDNQFQTNGLHVKVSYLHTKFHYLCGRGGKPFSVIKIIRMDKM
;
A
#
# COMPACT_ATOMS: atom_id res chain seq x y z
N MET A 1 17.20 -65.65 18.74
CA MET A 1 17.02 -64.54 19.72
C MET A 1 17.85 -63.33 19.31
N LYS A 2 17.25 -62.32 18.67
CA LYS A 2 17.82 -60.95 18.60
C LYS A 2 16.74 -59.93 18.24
N LYS A 3 16.18 -59.36 19.30
CA LYS A 3 15.52 -58.05 19.53
C LYS A 3 14.89 -57.35 18.32
N ILE A 4 13.56 -57.42 18.27
CA ILE A 4 12.66 -56.47 17.58
C ILE A 4 12.70 -55.14 18.33
N LEU A 5 12.82 -54.02 17.62
CA LEU A 5 12.63 -52.68 18.15
C LEU A 5 11.73 -51.89 17.18
N PHE A 6 10.45 -51.84 17.55
CA PHE A 6 9.49 -50.85 17.07
C PHE A 6 9.92 -49.47 17.57
N LEU A 7 9.90 -48.45 16.71
CA LEU A 7 9.69 -47.08 17.14
C LEU A 7 8.97 -46.27 16.06
N ALA A 8 7.73 -45.97 16.40
CA ALA A 8 6.84 -45.04 15.74
C ALA A 8 7.27 -43.59 16.00
N SER A 9 7.01 -42.71 15.03
CA SER A 9 6.64 -41.29 15.19
C SER A 9 6.72 -40.69 13.79
N ILE A 10 5.68 -40.81 12.96
CA ILE A 10 4.65 -39.76 12.79
C ILE A 10 5.05 -38.44 13.45
N TRP A 11 5.44 -37.50 12.60
CA TRP A 11 5.32 -36.08 12.87
C TRP A 11 4.63 -35.46 11.66
N LEU A 12 3.30 -35.58 11.65
CA LEU A 12 2.46 -34.64 10.92
C LEU A 12 2.51 -33.32 11.69
N MET A 13 3.26 -32.34 11.19
CA MET A 13 3.09 -30.96 11.60
C MET A 13 2.26 -30.22 10.56
N ILE A 14 0.98 -30.10 10.92
CA ILE A 14 0.03 -29.10 10.45
C ILE A 14 0.54 -27.71 10.85
N ILE A 15 0.79 -26.86 9.86
CA ILE A 15 0.70 -25.41 10.04
C ILE A 15 -0.32 -24.92 9.03
N GLY A 16 -1.53 -24.68 9.54
CA GLY A 16 -2.59 -24.02 8.80
C GLY A 16 -2.17 -22.59 8.46
N CYS A 17 -2.24 -22.23 7.19
CA CYS A 17 -2.29 -20.83 6.82
C CYS A 17 -3.66 -20.28 7.22
N SER A 18 -3.59 -19.33 8.15
CA SER A 18 -4.69 -18.52 8.65
C SER A 18 -5.54 -17.93 7.52
N GLY A 19 -6.85 -17.92 7.74
CA GLY A 19 -7.82 -17.35 6.83
C GLY A 19 -7.51 -15.89 6.51
N SER A 20 -7.16 -15.63 5.26
CA SER A 20 -7.32 -14.32 4.66
C SER A 20 -8.82 -14.06 4.59
N LYS A 21 -9.30 -13.10 5.38
CA LYS A 21 -10.59 -12.47 5.14
C LYS A 21 -10.56 -11.96 3.70
N ILE A 22 -11.34 -12.58 2.83
CA ILE A 22 -11.60 -12.03 1.50
C ILE A 22 -12.57 -10.87 1.80
N GLU A 23 -12.00 -9.70 2.10
CA GLU A 23 -12.74 -8.46 1.89
C GLU A 23 -13.05 -8.46 0.39
N ASP A 24 -14.32 -8.40 0.03
CA ASP A 24 -14.77 -8.20 -1.35
C ASP A 24 -14.21 -6.84 -1.81
N ASP A 25 -12.97 -6.87 -2.31
CA ASP A 25 -12.34 -5.72 -2.92
C ASP A 25 -13.14 -5.40 -4.18
N PRO A 26 -13.74 -4.19 -4.31
CA PRO A 26 -14.41 -3.81 -5.53
C PRO A 26 -13.49 -4.00 -6.75
N GLU A 27 -14.05 -4.50 -7.85
CA GLU A 27 -13.30 -4.75 -9.08
C GLU A 27 -12.42 -3.54 -9.45
N GLY A 28 -11.15 -3.82 -9.74
CA GLY A 28 -10.19 -2.80 -10.16
C GLY A 28 -9.33 -2.20 -9.05
N ILE A 29 -9.42 -2.68 -7.80
CA ILE A 29 -8.44 -2.33 -6.76
C ILE A 29 -7.04 -2.82 -7.15
N ILE A 30 -6.07 -1.91 -7.08
CA ILE A 30 -4.67 -2.17 -7.30
C ILE A 30 -3.95 -2.10 -5.97
N ILE A 31 -3.10 -3.10 -5.69
CA ILE A 31 -2.26 -3.14 -4.50
C ILE A 31 -0.82 -2.90 -4.91
N SER A 32 -0.13 -1.97 -4.24
CA SER A 32 1.27 -1.66 -4.53
C SER A 32 2.03 -1.20 -3.28
N ASN A 33 3.35 -1.27 -3.35
CA ASN A 33 4.22 -0.60 -2.39
C ASN A 33 4.44 0.83 -2.88
N GLY A 34 4.43 1.78 -1.95
CA GLY A 34 4.72 3.17 -2.26
C GLY A 34 5.47 3.87 -1.15
N LYS A 35 5.95 5.08 -1.47
CA LYS A 35 6.66 5.95 -0.55
C LYS A 35 5.95 7.29 -0.47
N ILE A 36 5.59 7.73 0.73
CA ILE A 36 5.01 9.04 0.96
C ILE A 36 6.09 10.11 0.78
N VAL A 37 5.77 11.16 0.03
CA VAL A 37 6.68 12.25 -0.30
C VAL A 37 6.03 13.58 0.01
N ASP A 38 6.71 14.39 0.81
CA ASP A 38 6.32 15.78 1.07
C ASP A 38 6.91 16.68 -0.04
N MET A 39 6.04 17.23 -0.90
CA MET A 39 6.44 18.16 -1.95
C MET A 39 6.36 19.63 -1.51
N GLY A 40 6.12 19.91 -0.23
CA GLY A 40 6.07 21.25 0.32
C GLY A 40 4.66 21.68 0.76
N ASN A 41 4.52 22.98 1.03
CA ASN A 41 3.29 23.54 1.58
C ASN A 41 2.27 23.86 0.46
N PRO A 42 1.05 23.27 0.47
CA PRO A 42 0.03 23.53 -0.54
C PRO A 42 -0.38 24.98 -0.67
N ALA A 43 -0.29 25.76 0.42
CA ALA A 43 -0.60 27.19 0.38
C ALA A 43 0.45 28.01 -0.40
N SER A 44 1.66 27.48 -0.59
CA SER A 44 2.77 28.18 -1.25
C SER A 44 2.81 27.96 -2.76
N ASP A 45 2.59 26.72 -3.20
CA ASP A 45 2.74 26.33 -4.61
C ASP A 45 1.70 25.30 -5.08
N GLY A 46 0.67 25.02 -4.27
CA GLY A 46 -0.34 24.02 -4.58
C GLY A 46 0.23 22.60 -4.62
N CYS A 47 1.42 22.35 -4.08
CA CYS A 47 1.96 21.01 -3.89
C CYS A 47 1.77 20.56 -2.45
N GLY A 48 1.73 19.25 -2.21
CA GLY A 48 1.57 18.73 -0.87
C GLY A 48 2.11 17.32 -0.77
N TRP A 49 1.39 16.49 -0.02
CA TRP A 49 1.72 15.09 0.11
C TRP A 49 1.34 14.30 -1.15
N LEU A 50 2.32 13.60 -1.71
CA LEU A 50 2.16 12.66 -2.82
C LEU A 50 2.61 11.27 -2.39
N ILE A 51 2.28 10.27 -3.21
CA ILE A 51 2.87 8.93 -3.11
C ILE A 51 3.63 8.60 -4.39
N GLU A 52 4.83 8.10 -4.22
CA GLU A 52 5.63 7.51 -5.30
C GLU A 52 5.36 6.01 -5.37
N ILE A 53 4.86 5.54 -6.51
CA ILE A 53 4.63 4.12 -6.81
C ILE A 53 5.36 3.82 -8.11
N ASN A 54 6.31 2.89 -8.08
CA ASN A 54 7.12 2.51 -9.24
C ASN A 54 7.76 3.71 -9.99
N GLY A 55 8.24 4.72 -9.25
CA GLY A 55 8.85 5.93 -9.81
C GLY A 55 7.87 6.96 -10.37
N ILE A 56 6.56 6.75 -10.24
CA ILE A 56 5.51 7.67 -10.67
C ILE A 56 4.87 8.30 -9.44
N TYR A 57 4.69 9.62 -9.46
CA TYR A 57 4.04 10.37 -8.40
C TYR A 57 2.54 10.50 -8.63
N PHE A 58 1.76 10.20 -7.60
CA PHE A 58 0.31 10.35 -7.58
C PHE A 58 -0.12 11.25 -6.45
N ALA A 59 -1.15 12.06 -6.72
CA ALA A 59 -1.92 12.71 -5.68
C ALA A 59 -2.92 11.71 -5.08
N MET A 60 -3.22 11.85 -3.79
CA MET A 60 -4.02 10.88 -3.05
C MET A 60 -5.33 11.51 -2.59
N ASP A 61 -6.44 10.96 -3.06
CA ASP A 61 -7.78 11.20 -2.50
C ASP A 61 -8.06 10.17 -1.39
N GLY A 62 -8.61 10.62 -0.26
CA GLY A 62 -8.77 9.78 0.94
C GLY A 62 -7.48 9.53 1.73
N PHE A 63 -6.51 10.44 1.65
CA PHE A 63 -5.25 10.34 2.39
C PHE A 63 -5.39 10.79 3.85
N ASP A 64 -5.06 9.89 4.78
CA ASP A 64 -5.12 10.17 6.22
C ASP A 64 -3.82 10.85 6.71
N ASN A 65 -3.97 11.89 7.52
CA ASN A 65 -2.87 12.65 8.12
C ASN A 65 -1.90 11.78 8.94
N GLN A 66 -2.32 10.62 9.45
CA GLN A 66 -1.44 9.71 10.19
C GLN A 66 -0.28 9.13 9.37
N PHE A 67 -0.34 9.26 8.04
CA PHE A 67 0.70 8.85 7.09
C PHE A 67 1.54 10.02 6.57
N GLN A 68 1.33 11.25 7.04
CA GLN A 68 2.11 12.45 6.69
C GLN A 68 3.50 12.41 7.34
N THR A 69 4.34 11.49 6.89
CA THR A 69 5.73 11.35 7.28
C THR A 69 6.54 11.17 6.01
N ASN A 70 7.39 12.14 5.70
CA ASN A 70 8.19 12.10 4.48
C ASN A 70 9.10 10.87 4.46
N GLY A 71 9.10 10.13 3.36
CA GLY A 71 9.85 8.89 3.18
C GLY A 71 9.22 7.64 3.80
N LEU A 72 8.02 7.74 4.39
CA LEU A 72 7.31 6.58 4.93
C LEU A 72 6.97 5.59 3.82
N HIS A 73 7.36 4.33 4.00
CA HIS A 73 6.99 3.24 3.10
C HIS A 73 5.65 2.66 3.54
N VAL A 74 4.76 2.45 2.58
CA VAL A 74 3.41 1.95 2.80
C VAL A 74 3.05 0.89 1.79
N LYS A 75 2.19 -0.04 2.19
CA LYS A 75 1.40 -0.86 1.28
C LYS A 75 0.06 -0.17 1.07
N VAL A 76 -0.30 0.09 -0.18
CA VAL A 76 -1.50 0.85 -0.54
C VAL A 76 -2.40 0.04 -1.46
N SER A 77 -3.70 0.04 -1.17
CA SER A 77 -4.78 -0.43 -2.04
C SER A 77 -5.53 0.78 -2.58
N TYR A 78 -5.61 0.94 -3.90
CA TYR A 78 -6.17 2.13 -4.52
C TYR A 78 -6.91 1.86 -5.83
N LEU A 79 -7.72 2.84 -6.24
CA LEU A 79 -8.37 2.91 -7.55
C LEU A 79 -7.79 4.07 -8.37
N HIS A 80 -7.63 3.86 -9.67
CA HIS A 80 -7.34 4.98 -10.58
C HIS A 80 -8.56 5.88 -10.74
N THR A 81 -8.32 7.18 -10.80
CA THR A 81 -9.37 8.17 -11.11
C THR A 81 -9.07 8.85 -12.46
N LYS A 82 -10.03 9.60 -12.98
CA LYS A 82 -9.85 10.46 -14.16
C LYS A 82 -9.40 11.88 -13.78
N PHE A 83 -9.23 12.16 -12.49
CA PHE A 83 -8.90 13.49 -12.00
C PHE A 83 -7.40 13.73 -12.02
N HIS A 84 -7.05 15.01 -12.14
CA HIS A 84 -5.69 15.49 -12.06
C HIS A 84 -5.61 16.57 -10.99
N TYR A 85 -4.53 16.53 -10.23
CA TYR A 85 -4.15 17.54 -9.26
C TYR A 85 -3.03 18.39 -9.86
N LEU A 86 -3.19 19.71 -9.86
CA LEU A 86 -2.19 20.63 -10.39
C LEU A 86 -1.31 21.11 -9.23
N CYS A 87 0.00 20.93 -9.36
CA CYS A 87 0.98 21.34 -8.36
C CYS A 87 2.15 22.09 -9.01
N GLY A 88 2.71 23.05 -8.28
CA GLY A 88 3.90 23.79 -8.62
C GLY A 88 3.63 25.04 -9.46
N ARG A 89 4.64 25.90 -9.57
CA ARG A 89 4.58 27.07 -10.47
C ARG A 89 4.39 26.61 -11.91
N GLY A 90 3.24 26.91 -12.49
CA GLY A 90 2.84 26.46 -13.83
C GLY A 90 1.85 25.29 -13.84
N GLY A 91 1.45 24.75 -12.69
CA GLY A 91 0.37 23.77 -12.56
C GLY A 91 0.67 22.44 -13.25
N LYS A 92 1.77 21.79 -12.88
CA LYS A 92 2.10 20.45 -13.39
C LYS A 92 1.00 19.47 -12.97
N PRO A 93 0.39 18.71 -13.90
CA PRO A 93 -0.64 17.74 -13.57
C PRO A 93 -0.04 16.45 -12.99
N PHE A 94 -0.65 15.97 -11.91
CA PHE A 94 -0.43 14.66 -11.32
C PHE A 94 -1.74 13.88 -11.32
N SER A 95 -1.72 12.62 -11.74
CA SER A 95 -2.91 11.77 -11.67
C SER A 95 -3.31 11.54 -10.22
N VAL A 96 -4.61 11.54 -9.96
CA VAL A 96 -5.15 11.28 -8.62
C VAL A 96 -5.53 9.80 -8.51
N ILE A 97 -5.09 9.16 -7.44
CA ILE A 97 -5.57 7.83 -7.04
C ILE A 97 -6.48 7.96 -5.82
N LYS A 98 -7.52 7.15 -5.76
CA LYS A 98 -8.40 7.06 -4.58
C LYS A 98 -7.90 5.96 -3.68
N ILE A 99 -7.49 6.32 -2.47
CA ILE A 99 -7.02 5.39 -1.45
C ILE A 99 -8.23 4.64 -0.88
N ILE A 100 -8.14 3.31 -0.91
CA ILE A 100 -9.10 2.41 -0.25
C ILE A 100 -8.54 1.99 1.09
N ARG A 101 -7.26 1.63 1.11
CA ARG A 101 -6.55 1.17 2.31
C ARG A 101 -5.07 1.53 2.23
N MET A 102 -4.46 1.83 3.37
CA MET A 102 -3.03 2.07 3.49
C MET A 102 -2.53 1.48 4.81
N ASP A 103 -1.40 0.77 4.76
CA ASP A 103 -0.76 0.14 5.92
C ASP A 103 0.73 0.54 5.94
N LYS A 104 1.26 0.91 7.11
CA LYS A 104 2.70 1.22 7.30
C LYS A 104 3.54 -0.05 7.14
N MET A 105 4.73 0.07 6.55
CA MET A 105 5.70 -1.02 6.39
C MET A 105 6.84 -0.93 7.40
#